data_AF-A0A7Y5CCN2-F1
#
_entry.id   AF-A0A7Y5CCN2-F1
#
_cell.length_a   1.000
_cell.length_b   1.000
_cell.length_c   1.000
_cell.angle_alpha   90.00
_cell.angle_beta   90.00
_cell.angle_gamma   90.00
#
_symmetry.space_group_name_H-M   'P 1'
#
loop_
_entity.id
_entity.type
_entity.pdbx_description
1 polymer ?
#
loop_
_entity_poly.entity_id
_entity_poly.type
_entity_poly.pdbx_seq_one_letter_code
_entity_poly.pdbx_strand_id
1 'polypeptide(L)'
;MSSSVITNALTSILTAAVMLALYKMFPPRLQDYRLPPGTDMQALAQKYYKFEFGLNLLYILALVAWMAVAYWVFRAVGEFFASRLGEAEFTLTPLWFVWFFPAFPAAMFLAALVVEPLALRILGDRKAEYDAVQESRFGRLARMTARHFYIGCFLPSLAIAYLFVDTYVIFREGEIVIDPLTRLAARHYMYSDVERILAAPKSVAPNGNVGGEWRFVICFGDGGRWNSKWDPSGAGVAVHKRIAEFVSQKSDVEIETIEVLQRADQ
;
A
#
# COMPACT_ATOMS: atom_id res chain seq x y z
N MET A 1 15.34 -25.42 3.92
CA MET A 1 14.16 -24.80 3.28
C MET A 1 14.28 -23.31 3.47
N SER A 2 14.31 -22.48 2.42
CA SER A 2 14.50 -21.03 2.60
C SER A 2 13.26 -20.41 3.24
N SER A 3 13.45 -19.38 4.07
CA SER A 3 12.36 -18.61 4.70
C SER A 3 11.31 -18.14 3.69
N SER A 4 11.74 -17.83 2.46
CA SER A 4 10.86 -17.45 1.35
C SER A 4 9.84 -18.53 0.95
N VAL A 5 10.19 -19.81 1.02
CA VAL A 5 9.26 -20.90 0.66
C VAL A 5 8.15 -21.02 1.70
N ILE A 6 8.50 -20.88 2.98
CA ILE A 6 7.54 -20.93 4.09
C ILE A 6 6.59 -19.73 4.02
N THR A 7 7.11 -18.53 3.78
CA THR A 7 6.27 -17.33 3.62
C THR A 7 5.31 -17.47 2.44
N ASN A 8 5.78 -17.91 1.27
CA ASN A 8 4.93 -18.09 0.10
C ASN A 8 3.81 -19.13 0.34
N ALA A 9 4.13 -20.23 1.03
CA ALA A 9 3.15 -21.23 1.40
C ALA A 9 2.09 -20.67 2.36
N LEU A 10 2.51 -19.93 3.40
CA LEU A 10 1.61 -19.29 4.35
C LEU A 10 0.70 -18.25 3.67
N THR A 11 1.25 -17.41 2.79
CA THR A 11 0.45 -16.44 2.04
C THR A 11 -0.58 -17.12 1.15
N SER A 12 -0.21 -18.23 0.52
CA SER A 12 -1.13 -19.01 -0.35
C SER A 12 -2.25 -19.66 0.47
N ILE A 13 -1.92 -20.24 1.63
CA ILE A 13 -2.89 -20.83 2.56
C ILE A 13 -3.85 -19.76 3.08
N LEU A 14 -3.32 -18.60 3.50
CA LEU A 14 -4.14 -17.48 3.97
C LEU A 14 -5.06 -16.95 2.87
N THR A 15 -4.53 -16.79 1.65
CA THR A 15 -5.33 -16.39 0.47
C THR A 15 -6.45 -17.39 0.20
N ALA A 16 -6.16 -18.69 0.22
CA ALA A 16 -7.17 -19.73 0.03
C ALA A 16 -8.21 -19.72 1.16
N ALA A 17 -7.80 -19.52 2.42
CA ALA A 17 -8.70 -19.43 3.56
C ALA A 17 -9.63 -18.21 3.47
N VAL A 18 -9.09 -17.05 3.08
CA VAL A 18 -9.89 -15.83 2.84
C VAL A 18 -10.87 -16.06 1.69
N MET A 19 -10.43 -16.63 0.57
CA MET A 19 -11.31 -16.96 -0.55
C MET A 19 -12.42 -17.95 -0.16
N LEU A 20 -12.09 -18.98 0.64
CA LEU A 20 -13.07 -19.95 1.13
C LEU A 20 -14.06 -19.32 2.11
N ALA A 21 -13.59 -18.44 3.01
CA ALA A 21 -14.43 -17.68 3.93
C ALA A 21 -15.38 -16.77 3.16
N LEU A 22 -14.88 -16.03 2.16
CA LEU A 22 -15.70 -15.21 1.26
C LEU A 22 -16.73 -16.07 0.51
N TYR A 23 -16.33 -17.23 -0.03
CA TYR A 23 -17.25 -18.14 -0.71
C TYR A 23 -18.36 -18.65 0.22
N LYS A 24 -18.03 -19.01 1.47
CA LYS A 24 -19.00 -19.51 2.45
C LYS A 24 -19.93 -18.43 3.00
N MET A 25 -19.39 -17.25 3.28
CA MET A 25 -20.19 -16.12 3.79
C MET A 25 -21.19 -15.62 2.74
N PHE A 26 -20.92 -15.86 1.46
CA PHE A 26 -21.72 -15.33 0.37
C PHE A 26 -22.03 -16.39 -0.69
N PRO A 27 -22.90 -17.37 -0.36
CA PRO A 27 -23.22 -18.46 -1.27
C PRO A 27 -23.88 -17.92 -2.55
N PRO A 28 -23.60 -18.54 -3.71
CA PRO A 28 -24.16 -18.10 -4.96
C PRO A 28 -25.69 -18.23 -4.98
N ARG A 29 -26.41 -17.11 -4.88
CA ARG A 29 -27.86 -17.07 -5.10
C ARG A 29 -28.13 -17.10 -6.59
N LEU A 30 -28.65 -18.23 -7.07
CA LEU A 30 -29.09 -18.40 -8.45
C LEU A 30 -30.41 -17.63 -8.62
N GLN A 31 -30.42 -16.60 -9.47
CA GLN A 31 -31.65 -15.97 -9.92
C GLN A 31 -32.07 -16.62 -11.25
N ASP A 32 -33.22 -17.28 -11.26
CA ASP A 32 -33.76 -17.98 -12.44
C ASP A 32 -34.46 -17.01 -13.40
N TYR A 33 -33.76 -15.97 -13.84
CA TYR A 33 -34.28 -15.13 -14.92
C TYR A 33 -34.09 -15.86 -16.25
N ARG A 34 -35.20 -16.24 -16.90
CA ARG A 34 -35.21 -16.84 -18.24
C ARG A 34 -35.63 -15.78 -19.24
N LEU A 35 -34.77 -15.50 -20.22
CA LEU A 35 -35.13 -14.67 -21.35
C LEU A 35 -36.24 -15.34 -22.18
N PRO A 36 -37.10 -14.56 -22.85
CA PRO A 36 -38.08 -15.10 -23.79
C PRO A 36 -37.41 -16.00 -24.84
N PRO A 37 -38.00 -17.15 -25.19
CA PRO A 37 -37.45 -18.01 -26.23
C PRO A 37 -37.34 -17.25 -27.56
N GLY A 38 -36.20 -17.41 -28.25
CA GLY A 38 -35.92 -16.71 -29.51
C GLY A 38 -35.28 -15.32 -29.37
N THR A 39 -34.93 -14.89 -28.15
CA THR A 39 -34.20 -13.63 -27.94
C THR A 39 -32.81 -13.69 -28.58
N ASP A 40 -32.53 -12.79 -29.54
CA ASP A 40 -31.18 -12.63 -30.11
C ASP A 40 -30.26 -11.90 -29.12
N MET A 41 -29.27 -12.62 -28.60
CA MET A 41 -28.27 -12.10 -27.67
C MET A 41 -27.39 -11.01 -28.29
N GLN A 42 -27.16 -11.03 -29.61
CA GLN A 42 -26.35 -10.01 -30.28
C GLN A 42 -27.08 -8.68 -30.36
N ALA A 43 -28.36 -8.68 -30.77
CA ALA A 43 -29.21 -7.50 -30.72
C ALA A 43 -29.31 -6.92 -29.30
N LEU A 44 -29.43 -7.79 -28.28
CA LEU A 44 -29.47 -7.39 -26.88
C LEU A 44 -28.14 -6.74 -26.42
N ALA A 45 -27.02 -7.35 -26.79
CA ALA A 45 -25.68 -6.83 -26.54
C ALA A 45 -25.47 -5.44 -27.17
N GLN A 46 -25.93 -5.23 -28.41
CA GLN A 46 -25.84 -3.94 -29.09
C GLN A 46 -26.73 -2.88 -28.44
N LYS A 47 -27.93 -3.25 -27.98
CA LYS A 47 -28.85 -2.37 -27.25
C LYS A 47 -28.19 -1.77 -26.01
N TYR A 48 -27.43 -2.57 -25.25
CA TYR A 48 -26.80 -2.13 -24.00
C TYR A 48 -25.38 -1.55 -24.17
N TYR A 49 -24.77 -1.62 -25.36
CA TYR A 49 -23.39 -1.18 -25.57
C TYR A 49 -23.14 0.29 -25.15
N LYS A 50 -24.00 1.22 -25.57
CA LYS A 50 -23.86 2.64 -25.21
C LYS A 50 -24.03 2.88 -23.71
N PHE A 51 -24.91 2.11 -23.09
CA PHE A 51 -25.15 2.18 -21.64
C PHE A 51 -23.94 1.66 -20.86
N GLU A 52 -23.37 0.51 -21.27
CA GLU A 52 -22.14 -0.04 -20.67
C GLU A 52 -20.96 0.90 -20.86
N PHE A 53 -20.80 1.50 -22.05
CA PHE A 53 -19.77 2.51 -22.28
C PHE A 53 -19.93 3.70 -21.34
N GLY A 54 -21.14 4.21 -21.18
CA GLY A 54 -21.45 5.29 -20.24
C GLY A 54 -21.18 4.91 -18.78
N LEU A 55 -21.56 3.71 -18.36
CA LEU A 55 -21.27 3.20 -17.01
C LEU A 55 -19.77 3.02 -16.76
N ASN A 56 -19.03 2.49 -17.73
CA ASN A 56 -17.58 2.31 -17.61
C ASN A 56 -16.87 3.67 -17.53
N LEU A 57 -17.27 4.63 -18.36
CA LEU A 57 -16.75 5.99 -18.28
C LEU A 57 -17.06 6.62 -16.91
N LEU A 58 -18.30 6.48 -16.43
CA LEU A 58 -18.71 6.96 -15.13
C LEU A 58 -17.91 6.30 -13.99
N TYR A 59 -17.67 4.98 -14.08
CA TYR A 59 -16.84 4.25 -13.12
C TYR A 59 -15.39 4.73 -13.11
N ILE A 60 -14.79 4.97 -14.27
CA ILE A 60 -13.43 5.52 -14.35
C ILE A 60 -13.37 6.92 -13.73
N LEU A 61 -14.34 7.79 -14.03
CA LEU A 61 -14.41 9.13 -13.44
C LEU A 61 -14.59 9.06 -11.91
N ALA A 62 -15.49 8.19 -11.44
CA ALA A 62 -15.71 7.96 -10.02
C ALA A 62 -14.44 7.38 -9.35
N LEU A 63 -13.73 6.47 -10.00
CA LEU A 63 -12.48 5.89 -9.51
C LEU A 63 -11.41 6.97 -9.31
N VAL A 64 -11.18 7.83 -10.30
CA VAL A 64 -10.21 8.92 -10.20
C VAL A 64 -10.59 9.90 -9.07
N ALA A 65 -11.86 10.28 -8.99
CA ALA A 65 -12.35 11.17 -7.95
C ALA A 65 -12.17 10.55 -6.54
N TRP A 66 -12.60 9.31 -6.35
CA TRP A 66 -12.47 8.61 -5.06
C TRP A 66 -11.02 8.28 -4.70
N MET A 67 -10.15 8.07 -5.68
CA MET A 67 -8.71 7.87 -5.43
C MET A 67 -8.09 9.14 -4.88
N ALA A 68 -8.42 10.30 -5.45
CA ALA A 68 -7.97 11.58 -4.92
C ALA A 68 -8.47 11.79 -3.48
N VAL A 69 -9.76 11.52 -3.21
CA VAL A 69 -10.34 11.63 -1.86
C VAL A 69 -9.65 10.67 -0.88
N ALA A 70 -9.54 9.39 -1.22
CA ALA A 70 -8.92 8.38 -0.37
C ALA A 70 -7.44 8.68 -0.08
N TYR A 71 -6.70 9.16 -1.10
CA TYR A 71 -5.33 9.62 -0.96
C TYR A 71 -5.21 10.72 0.09
N TRP A 72 -6.04 11.78 -0.03
CA TRP A 72 -6.02 12.89 0.92
C TRP A 72 -6.42 12.47 2.32
N VAL A 73 -7.42 11.58 2.45
CA VAL A 73 -7.83 11.03 3.75
C VAL A 73 -6.70 10.24 4.40
N PHE A 74 -6.08 9.29 3.69
CA PHE A 74 -5.00 8.49 4.26
C PHE A 74 -3.77 9.33 4.61
N ARG A 75 -3.42 10.28 3.74
CA ARG A 75 -2.35 11.23 4.02
C ARG A 75 -2.64 12.07 5.26
N ALA A 76 -3.84 12.63 5.38
CA ALA A 76 -4.23 13.44 6.54
C ALA A 76 -4.22 12.62 7.83
N VAL A 77 -4.64 11.36 7.78
CA VAL A 77 -4.52 10.42 8.91
C VAL A 77 -3.05 10.20 9.27
N GLY A 78 -2.19 9.91 8.28
CA GLY A 78 -0.74 9.77 8.50
C GLY A 78 -0.10 11.01 9.13
N GLU A 79 -0.41 12.21 8.61
CA GLU A 79 0.07 13.49 9.15
C GLU A 79 -0.47 13.74 10.57
N PHE A 80 -1.72 13.38 10.85
CA PHE A 80 -2.30 13.48 12.18
C PHE A 80 -1.58 12.58 13.18
N PHE A 81 -1.32 11.32 12.83
CA PHE A 81 -0.55 10.40 13.69
C PHE A 81 0.90 10.87 13.85
N ALA A 82 1.54 11.34 12.78
CA ALA A 82 2.89 11.89 12.85
C ALA A 82 2.98 13.08 13.81
N SER A 83 1.96 13.96 13.84
CA SER A 83 1.90 15.09 14.78
C SER A 83 1.80 14.68 16.25
N ARG A 84 1.41 13.42 16.53
CA ARG A 84 1.28 12.86 17.87
C ARG A 84 2.55 12.16 18.37
N LEU A 85 3.58 12.02 17.53
CA LEU A 85 4.84 11.35 17.88
C LEU A 85 5.70 12.15 18.89
N GLY A 86 5.29 13.39 19.22
CA GLY A 86 5.97 14.26 20.18
C GLY A 86 6.97 15.20 19.53
N GLU A 87 7.67 15.97 20.37
CA GLU A 87 8.72 16.88 19.91
C GLU A 87 9.97 16.07 19.50
N ALA A 88 10.46 16.30 18.29
CA ALA A 88 11.63 15.65 17.73
C ALA A 88 12.38 16.61 16.80
N GLU A 89 13.70 16.49 16.77
CA GLU A 89 14.55 17.29 15.89
C GLU A 89 14.37 16.86 14.43
N PHE A 90 14.28 15.54 14.21
CA PHE A 90 13.98 14.98 12.90
C PHE A 90 12.88 13.92 13.00
N THR A 91 11.87 14.04 12.15
CA THR A 91 10.81 13.03 11.98
C THR A 91 10.75 12.64 10.51
N LEU A 92 11.03 11.37 10.22
CA LEU A 92 10.96 10.79 8.89
C LEU A 92 9.70 9.94 8.80
N THR A 93 8.70 10.41 8.07
CA THR A 93 7.42 9.73 7.80
C THR A 93 7.38 9.19 6.37
N PRO A 94 6.45 8.30 5.99
CA PRO A 94 6.38 7.76 4.64
C PRO A 94 6.23 8.85 3.57
N LEU A 95 6.88 8.62 2.43
CA LEU A 95 6.80 9.45 1.24
C LEU A 95 5.35 9.68 0.82
N TRP A 96 5.06 10.88 0.31
CA TRP A 96 3.70 11.25 -0.11
C TRP A 96 3.09 10.26 -1.09
N PHE A 97 3.88 9.68 -2.01
CA PHE A 97 3.34 8.76 -3.02
C PHE A 97 2.94 7.39 -2.44
N VAL A 98 3.41 7.03 -1.25
CA VAL A 98 3.11 5.73 -0.62
C VAL A 98 1.61 5.60 -0.32
N TRP A 99 0.92 6.70 -0.08
CA TRP A 99 -0.52 6.72 0.16
C TRP A 99 -1.36 6.36 -1.08
N PHE A 100 -0.78 6.33 -2.29
CA PHE A 100 -1.48 5.82 -3.48
C PHE A 100 -1.76 4.32 -3.40
N PHE A 101 -0.88 3.53 -2.78
CA PHE A 101 -1.02 2.08 -2.68
C PHE A 101 -2.31 1.66 -1.98
N PRO A 102 -2.67 2.20 -0.80
CA PRO A 102 -3.98 1.93 -0.22
C PRO A 102 -5.11 2.71 -0.92
N ALA A 103 -4.87 3.94 -1.42
CA ALA A 103 -5.93 4.74 -2.03
C ALA A 103 -6.58 4.10 -3.26
N PHE A 104 -5.79 3.46 -4.13
CA PHE A 104 -6.31 2.85 -5.36
C PHE A 104 -7.36 1.73 -5.11
N PRO A 105 -7.07 0.66 -4.35
CA PRO A 105 -8.07 -0.38 -4.05
C PRO A 105 -9.26 0.16 -3.24
N ALA A 106 -9.05 1.14 -2.35
CA ALA A 106 -10.16 1.79 -1.65
C ALA A 106 -11.10 2.52 -2.63
N ALA A 107 -10.53 3.24 -3.59
CA ALA A 107 -11.27 3.96 -4.62
C ALA A 107 -12.06 3.04 -5.54
N MET A 108 -11.54 1.84 -5.87
CA MET A 108 -12.30 0.85 -6.63
C MET A 108 -13.58 0.43 -5.91
N PHE A 109 -13.48 0.17 -4.60
CA PHE A 109 -14.64 -0.17 -3.77
C PHE A 109 -15.63 1.01 -3.68
N LEU A 110 -15.15 2.22 -3.42
CA LEU A 110 -16.00 3.41 -3.33
C LEU A 110 -16.68 3.76 -4.66
N ALA A 111 -15.97 3.63 -5.78
CA ALA A 111 -16.53 3.81 -7.12
C ALA A 111 -17.64 2.79 -7.40
N ALA A 112 -17.43 1.52 -7.05
CA ALA A 112 -18.45 0.49 -7.18
C ALA A 112 -19.70 0.80 -6.34
N LEU A 113 -19.52 1.25 -5.08
CA LEU A 113 -20.62 1.64 -4.19
C LEU A 113 -21.47 2.79 -4.73
N VAL A 114 -20.91 3.68 -5.55
CA VAL A 114 -21.66 4.79 -6.17
C VAL A 114 -22.29 4.37 -7.49
N VAL A 115 -21.53 3.70 -8.36
CA VAL A 115 -21.97 3.39 -9.73
C VAL A 115 -22.98 2.25 -9.76
N GLU A 116 -22.82 1.21 -8.93
CA GLU A 116 -23.74 0.05 -8.95
C GLU A 116 -25.19 0.46 -8.60
N PRO A 117 -25.47 1.16 -7.48
CA PRO A 117 -26.84 1.61 -7.18
C PRO A 117 -27.41 2.58 -8.22
N LEU A 118 -26.56 3.41 -8.83
CA LEU A 118 -26.98 4.32 -9.88
C LEU A 118 -27.35 3.56 -11.17
N ALA A 119 -26.58 2.55 -11.55
CA ALA A 119 -26.90 1.65 -12.65
C ALA A 119 -28.24 0.93 -12.40
N LEU A 120 -28.45 0.42 -11.17
CA LEU A 120 -29.71 -0.19 -10.76
C LEU A 120 -30.90 0.76 -10.91
N ARG A 121 -30.74 2.03 -10.51
CA ARG A 121 -31.78 3.06 -10.65
C ARG A 121 -32.07 3.41 -12.10
N ILE A 122 -31.06 3.52 -12.96
CA ILE A 122 -31.25 3.86 -14.39
C ILE A 122 -31.89 2.70 -15.16
N LEU A 123 -31.51 1.46 -14.85
CA LEU A 123 -32.05 0.28 -15.52
C LEU A 123 -33.50 0.02 -15.10
N GLY A 124 -33.83 0.19 -13.81
CA GLY A 124 -35.17 -0.09 -13.27
C GLY A 124 -35.61 -1.51 -13.64
N ASP A 125 -36.77 -1.63 -14.28
CA ASP A 125 -37.36 -2.90 -14.70
C ASP A 125 -36.52 -3.66 -15.75
N ARG A 126 -35.64 -2.95 -16.48
CA ARG A 126 -34.76 -3.55 -17.49
C ARG A 126 -33.54 -4.24 -16.89
N LYS A 127 -33.37 -4.19 -15.56
CA LYS A 127 -32.23 -4.81 -14.87
C LYS A 127 -32.10 -6.30 -15.21
N ALA A 128 -33.19 -7.05 -15.20
CA ALA A 128 -33.15 -8.49 -15.45
C ALA A 128 -32.70 -8.83 -16.89
N GLU A 129 -33.12 -8.02 -17.87
CA GLU A 129 -32.67 -8.12 -19.26
C GLU A 129 -31.17 -7.81 -19.38
N TYR A 130 -30.69 -6.74 -18.74
CA TYR A 130 -29.28 -6.38 -18.70
C TYR A 130 -28.42 -7.44 -18.00
N ASP A 131 -28.93 -8.00 -16.91
CA ASP A 131 -28.30 -9.09 -16.18
C ASP A 131 -28.11 -10.33 -17.06
N ALA A 132 -29.06 -10.66 -17.92
CA ALA A 132 -28.91 -11.77 -18.84
C ALA A 132 -27.79 -11.54 -19.88
N VAL A 133 -27.62 -10.31 -20.37
CA VAL A 133 -26.51 -9.92 -21.28
C VAL A 133 -25.16 -10.04 -20.57
N GLN A 134 -25.07 -9.53 -19.35
CA GLN A 134 -23.85 -9.57 -18.57
C GLN A 134 -23.48 -11.01 -18.17
N GLU A 135 -24.47 -11.87 -17.88
CA GLU A 135 -24.26 -13.30 -17.60
C GLU A 135 -23.78 -14.07 -18.83
N SER A 136 -24.28 -13.76 -20.04
CA SER A 136 -23.84 -14.42 -21.26
C SER A 136 -22.41 -14.05 -21.66
N ARG A 137 -21.94 -12.85 -21.30
CA ARG A 137 -20.58 -12.39 -21.61
C ARG A 137 -19.52 -12.81 -20.60
N PHE A 138 -19.80 -12.61 -19.31
CA PHE A 138 -18.79 -12.80 -18.26
C PHE A 138 -19.02 -14.08 -17.45
N GLY A 139 -20.13 -14.77 -17.67
CA GLY A 139 -20.56 -15.89 -16.85
C GLY A 139 -21.16 -15.42 -15.52
N ARG A 140 -22.03 -16.27 -14.97
CA ARG A 140 -22.73 -16.01 -13.70
C ARG A 140 -21.78 -15.81 -12.51
N LEU A 141 -20.67 -16.55 -12.50
CA LEU A 141 -19.68 -16.49 -11.42
C LEU A 141 -19.01 -15.11 -11.34
N ALA A 142 -18.74 -14.44 -12.46
CA ALA A 142 -18.02 -13.16 -12.49
C ALA A 142 -18.78 -12.01 -11.80
N ARG A 143 -20.12 -11.96 -11.94
CA ARG A 143 -20.91 -10.92 -11.26
C ARG A 143 -20.92 -11.14 -9.75
N MET A 144 -21.05 -12.40 -9.33
CA MET A 144 -21.06 -12.73 -7.91
C MET A 144 -19.73 -12.42 -7.26
N THR A 145 -18.61 -12.70 -7.93
CA THR A 145 -17.28 -12.42 -7.39
C THR A 145 -16.95 -10.94 -7.36
N ALA A 146 -17.53 -10.09 -8.22
CA ALA A 146 -17.21 -8.66 -8.30
C ALA A 146 -17.42 -7.92 -6.97
N ARG A 147 -18.58 -8.07 -6.30
CA ARG A 147 -18.83 -7.40 -5.01
C ARG A 147 -17.87 -7.87 -3.91
N HIS A 148 -17.60 -9.18 -3.86
CA HIS A 148 -16.67 -9.77 -2.89
C HIS A 148 -15.22 -9.36 -3.15
N PHE A 149 -14.86 -9.23 -4.43
CA PHE A 149 -13.58 -8.73 -4.86
C PHE A 149 -13.38 -7.30 -4.36
N TYR A 150 -14.35 -6.40 -4.52
CA TYR A 150 -14.22 -5.03 -4.03
C TYR A 150 -14.07 -4.94 -2.51
N ILE A 151 -14.87 -5.69 -1.74
CA ILE A 151 -14.72 -5.77 -0.27
C ILE A 151 -13.36 -6.36 0.10
N GLY A 152 -12.95 -7.42 -0.61
CA GLY A 152 -11.66 -8.09 -0.45
C GLY A 152 -10.46 -7.21 -0.82
N CYS A 153 -10.64 -6.18 -1.65
CA CYS A 153 -9.63 -5.16 -1.92
C CYS A 153 -9.63 -4.03 -0.89
N PHE A 154 -10.80 -3.67 -0.35
CA PHE A 154 -10.95 -2.60 0.63
C PHE A 154 -10.31 -2.93 1.99
N LEU A 155 -10.48 -4.14 2.51
CA LEU A 155 -9.92 -4.50 3.82
C LEU A 155 -8.37 -4.49 3.82
N PRO A 156 -7.67 -5.10 2.84
CA PRO A 156 -6.23 -4.98 2.72
C PRO A 156 -5.76 -3.54 2.50
N SER A 157 -6.54 -2.70 1.81
CA SER A 157 -6.23 -1.27 1.68
C SER A 157 -6.11 -0.60 3.06
N LEU A 158 -7.08 -0.83 3.95
CA LEU A 158 -7.05 -0.28 5.30
C LEU A 158 -5.86 -0.84 6.10
N ALA A 159 -5.57 -2.13 5.96
CA ALA A 159 -4.42 -2.74 6.63
C ALA A 159 -3.09 -2.15 6.13
N ILE A 160 -2.93 -1.95 4.82
CA ILE A 160 -1.75 -1.32 4.22
C ILE A 160 -1.63 0.13 4.68
N ALA A 161 -2.74 0.89 4.70
CA ALA A 161 -2.74 2.26 5.20
C ALA A 161 -2.29 2.31 6.67
N TYR A 162 -2.81 1.42 7.51
CA TYR A 162 -2.41 1.30 8.92
C TYR A 162 -0.91 1.00 9.05
N LEU A 163 -0.39 0.05 8.28
CA LEU A 163 1.03 -0.30 8.27
C LEU A 163 1.93 0.89 7.88
N PHE A 164 1.48 1.74 6.96
CA PHE A 164 2.22 2.96 6.62
C PHE A 164 2.14 4.03 7.71
N VAL A 165 1.01 4.17 8.40
CA VAL A 165 0.91 5.07 9.56
C VAL A 165 1.94 4.71 10.63
N ASP A 166 2.19 3.41 10.82
CA ASP A 166 3.14 2.86 11.80
C ASP A 166 4.59 2.82 11.30
N THR A 167 4.89 3.38 10.13
CA THR A 167 6.24 3.39 9.56
C THR A 167 6.89 4.76 9.74
N TYR A 168 7.83 4.89 10.69
CA TYR A 168 8.51 6.17 10.93
C TYR A 168 9.91 5.99 11.53
N VAL A 169 10.70 7.06 11.44
CA VAL A 169 11.95 7.20 12.20
C VAL A 169 11.98 8.55 12.90
N ILE A 170 12.21 8.55 14.20
CA ILE A 170 12.27 9.76 15.02
C ILE A 170 13.66 9.88 15.64
N PHE A 171 14.23 11.08 15.54
CA PHE A 171 15.43 11.48 16.25
C PHE A 171 15.05 12.56 17.26
N ARG A 172 14.93 12.19 18.53
CA ARG A 172 14.58 13.08 19.65
C ARG A 172 15.77 13.29 20.58
N GLU A 173 15.63 14.12 21.61
CA GLU A 173 16.77 14.58 22.40
C GLU A 173 17.59 13.45 23.08
N GLY A 174 16.93 12.39 23.53
CA GLY A 174 17.57 11.27 24.27
C GLY A 174 17.72 9.97 23.50
N GLU A 175 16.99 9.76 22.40
CA GLU A 175 16.97 8.47 21.71
C GLU A 175 16.54 8.60 20.24
N ILE A 176 16.76 7.50 19.53
CA ILE A 176 16.36 7.24 18.15
C ILE A 176 15.29 6.15 18.18
N VAL A 177 14.12 6.44 17.63
CA VAL A 177 13.01 5.48 17.51
C VAL A 177 12.87 5.07 16.06
N ILE A 178 12.93 3.77 15.80
CA ILE A 178 12.84 3.19 14.46
C ILE A 178 11.67 2.22 14.44
N ASP A 179 10.61 2.57 13.70
CA ASP A 179 9.47 1.69 13.47
C ASP A 179 9.37 1.34 11.98
N PRO A 180 9.97 0.21 11.56
CA PRO A 180 9.95 -0.19 10.16
C PRO A 180 8.69 -1.01 9.84
N LEU A 181 8.19 -0.86 8.61
CA LEU A 181 7.05 -1.59 8.05
C LEU A 181 7.04 -3.12 8.30
N THR A 182 8.22 -3.73 8.44
CA THR A 182 8.38 -5.19 8.52
C THR A 182 8.46 -5.73 9.96
N ARG A 183 8.37 -4.88 10.98
CA ARG A 183 8.45 -5.29 12.38
C ARG A 183 7.13 -5.02 13.10
N LEU A 184 6.92 -5.77 14.18
CA LEU A 184 5.73 -5.68 15.02
C LEU A 184 5.85 -4.62 16.13
N ALA A 185 7.05 -4.09 16.34
CA ALA A 185 7.31 -3.13 17.40
C ALA A 185 8.46 -2.20 17.01
N ALA A 186 8.30 -0.94 17.38
CA ALA A 186 9.35 0.07 17.33
C ALA A 186 10.58 -0.38 18.13
N ARG A 187 11.76 -0.04 17.62
CA ARG A 187 13.01 -0.14 18.37
C ARG A 187 13.42 1.22 18.88
N HIS A 188 13.94 1.22 20.09
CA HIS A 188 14.40 2.39 20.80
C HIS A 188 15.90 2.23 21.03
N TYR A 189 16.67 3.20 20.58
CA TYR A 189 18.12 3.25 20.72
C TYR A 189 18.52 4.54 21.42
N MET A 190 19.20 4.42 22.55
CA MET A 190 19.83 5.58 23.18
C MET A 190 21.02 6.01 22.32
N TYR A 191 21.42 7.28 22.40
CA TYR A 191 22.62 7.73 21.70
C TYR A 191 23.89 7.02 22.18
N SER A 192 23.91 6.55 23.43
CA SER A 192 24.97 5.70 23.97
C SER A 192 25.07 4.32 23.30
N ASP A 193 24.01 3.89 22.59
CA ASP A 193 23.99 2.60 21.89
C ASP A 193 24.61 2.71 20.49
N VAL A 194 24.94 3.92 20.02
CA VAL A 194 25.58 4.15 18.73
C VAL A 194 27.05 3.75 18.81
N GLU A 195 27.46 2.80 17.98
CA GLU A 195 28.86 2.34 17.91
C GLU A 195 29.62 2.99 16.77
N ARG A 196 28.97 3.17 15.61
CA ARG A 196 29.62 3.68 14.39
C ARG A 196 28.66 4.49 13.55
N ILE A 197 29.18 5.54 12.93
CA ILE A 197 28.47 6.34 11.93
C ILE A 197 29.30 6.34 10.65
N LEU A 198 28.76 5.78 9.58
CA LEU A 198 29.42 5.69 8.28
C LEU A 198 28.80 6.68 7.30
N ALA A 199 29.64 7.40 6.56
CA ALA A 199 29.24 8.20 5.41
C ALA A 199 29.99 7.72 4.17
N ALA A 200 29.28 7.49 3.07
CA ALA A 200 29.89 7.04 1.82
C ALA A 200 29.26 7.74 0.60
N PRO A 201 30.06 8.29 -0.34
CA PRO A 201 29.55 8.90 -1.56
C PRO A 201 29.06 7.88 -2.60
N LYS A 202 29.42 6.60 -2.43
CA LYS A 202 29.11 5.51 -3.34
C LYS A 202 28.61 4.29 -2.58
N SER A 203 27.78 3.49 -3.23
CA SER A 203 27.30 2.22 -2.66
C SER A 203 27.17 1.14 -3.72
N VAL A 204 27.45 -0.10 -3.32
CA VAL A 204 27.31 -1.27 -4.20
C VAL A 204 25.88 -1.79 -4.13
N ALA A 205 25.17 -1.81 -5.26
CA ALA A 205 23.84 -2.39 -5.37
C ALA A 205 23.90 -3.93 -5.36
N PRO A 206 22.76 -4.64 -5.12
CA PRO A 206 22.75 -6.11 -5.07
C PRO A 206 23.25 -6.81 -6.34
N ASN A 207 23.18 -6.13 -7.50
CA ASN A 207 23.68 -6.63 -8.79
C ASN A 207 25.17 -6.32 -9.03
N GLY A 208 25.87 -5.73 -8.07
CA GLY A 208 27.29 -5.35 -8.18
C GLY A 208 27.53 -3.94 -8.76
N ASN A 209 26.50 -3.25 -9.25
CA ASN A 209 26.67 -1.90 -9.80
C ASN A 209 26.93 -0.88 -8.70
N VAL A 210 27.85 0.05 -8.95
CA VAL A 210 28.17 1.13 -8.02
C VAL A 210 27.33 2.36 -8.35
N GLY A 211 26.48 2.80 -7.42
CA GLY A 211 25.70 4.04 -7.53
C GLY A 211 26.39 5.19 -6.80
N GLY A 212 26.40 6.38 -7.40
CA GLY A 212 27.00 7.60 -6.85
C GLY A 212 26.00 8.46 -6.07
N GLU A 213 25.53 7.96 -4.95
CA GLU A 213 24.64 8.69 -4.05
C GLU A 213 25.19 8.59 -2.62
N TRP A 214 25.27 9.73 -1.94
CA TRP A 214 25.71 9.78 -0.54
C TRP A 214 24.76 8.98 0.34
N ARG A 215 25.32 8.08 1.14
CA ARG A 215 24.59 7.28 2.12
C ARG A 215 25.18 7.42 3.49
N PHE A 216 24.30 7.39 4.48
CA PHE A 216 24.64 7.45 5.89
C PHE A 216 24.09 6.20 6.57
N VAL A 217 24.93 5.56 7.39
CA VAL A 217 24.55 4.38 8.17
C VAL A 217 24.92 4.62 9.62
N ILE A 218 23.95 4.44 10.52
CA ILE A 218 24.16 4.46 11.97
C ILE A 218 24.08 3.01 12.44
N CYS A 219 25.16 2.52 13.03
CA CYS A 219 25.26 1.17 13.58
C CYS A 219 25.13 1.21 15.10
N PHE A 220 24.27 0.35 15.64
CA PHE A 220 24.02 0.22 17.08
C PHE A 220 24.69 -1.03 17.65
N GLY A 221 24.95 -1.04 18.96
CA GLY A 221 25.68 -2.14 19.61
C GLY A 221 24.94 -3.48 19.70
N ASP A 222 23.63 -3.49 19.42
CA ASP A 222 22.86 -4.73 19.24
C ASP A 222 23.00 -5.32 17.82
N GLY A 223 23.83 -4.71 16.96
CA GLY A 223 23.95 -5.03 15.54
C GLY A 223 22.82 -4.46 14.67
N GLY A 224 21.87 -3.73 15.26
CA GLY A 224 20.87 -2.96 14.56
C GLY A 224 21.49 -1.82 13.75
N ARG A 225 20.77 -1.37 12.72
CA ARG A 225 21.23 -0.29 11.86
C ARG A 225 20.08 0.59 11.39
N TRP A 226 20.36 1.88 11.27
CA TRP A 226 19.58 2.80 10.45
C TRP A 226 20.38 3.15 9.20
N ASN A 227 19.74 3.13 8.03
CA ASN A 227 20.39 3.41 6.75
C ASN A 227 19.54 4.41 5.98
N SER A 228 20.16 5.52 5.55
CA SER A 228 19.48 6.61 4.85
C SER A 228 18.84 6.18 3.52
N LYS A 229 19.26 5.05 2.94
CA LYS A 229 18.62 4.44 1.77
C LYS A 229 17.20 3.95 2.03
N TRP A 230 16.94 3.48 3.25
CA TRP A 230 15.64 2.93 3.68
C TRP A 230 14.84 3.95 4.49
N ASP A 231 15.22 5.22 4.41
CA ASP A 231 14.46 6.34 4.92
C ASP A 231 13.03 6.33 4.34
N PRO A 232 11.99 6.29 5.20
CA PRO A 232 10.60 6.28 4.71
C PRO A 232 10.19 7.57 4.01
N SER A 233 10.84 8.70 4.30
CA SER A 233 10.49 10.05 3.84
C SER A 233 11.15 10.47 2.54
N GLY A 234 12.14 9.72 2.06
CA GLY A 234 12.94 10.09 0.89
C GLY A 234 13.55 11.48 1.01
N ALA A 235 14.01 11.83 2.22
CA ALA A 235 14.71 13.07 2.46
C ALA A 235 16.01 13.11 1.64
N GLY A 236 16.43 14.33 1.28
CA GLY A 236 17.64 14.51 0.50
C GLY A 236 18.92 14.34 1.32
N VAL A 237 20.05 14.17 0.62
CA VAL A 237 21.39 14.04 1.20
C VAL A 237 21.71 15.11 2.26
N ALA A 238 21.26 16.34 2.06
CA ALA A 238 21.49 17.42 3.02
C ALA A 238 20.80 17.17 4.38
N VAL A 239 19.59 16.61 4.38
CA VAL A 239 18.86 16.26 5.61
C VAL A 239 19.53 15.05 6.27
N HIS A 240 19.89 14.02 5.50
CA HIS A 240 20.60 12.86 6.04
C HIS A 240 21.95 13.23 6.65
N LYS A 241 22.68 14.17 6.03
CA LYS A 241 23.92 14.71 6.57
C LYS A 241 23.68 15.39 7.92
N ARG A 242 22.66 16.25 8.01
CA ARG A 242 22.27 16.91 9.28
C ARG A 242 21.88 15.91 10.36
N ILE A 243 21.18 14.84 9.99
CA ILE A 243 20.86 13.74 10.91
C ILE A 243 22.14 13.07 11.40
N ALA A 244 23.06 12.70 10.51
CA ALA A 244 24.32 12.07 10.89
C ALA A 244 25.17 12.97 11.80
N GLU A 245 25.25 14.28 11.51
CA GLU A 245 25.93 15.28 12.34
C GLU A 245 25.27 15.41 13.73
N PHE A 246 23.93 15.44 13.78
CA PHE A 246 23.19 15.48 15.03
C PHE A 246 23.42 14.22 15.88
N VAL A 247 23.38 13.03 15.28
CA VAL A 247 23.66 11.78 15.99
C VAL A 247 25.10 11.75 16.47
N SER A 248 26.06 12.13 15.63
CA SER A 248 27.47 12.22 16.00
C SER A 248 27.70 13.12 17.22
N GLN A 249 27.07 14.29 17.25
CA GLN A 249 27.14 15.21 18.39
C GLN A 249 26.52 14.61 19.66
N LYS A 250 25.39 13.89 19.54
CA LYS A 250 24.67 13.32 20.69
C LYS A 250 25.33 12.06 21.25
N SER A 251 26.02 11.27 20.43
CA SER A 251 26.67 10.02 20.84
C SER A 251 28.17 10.15 21.09
N ASP A 252 28.80 11.28 20.76
CA ASP A 252 30.26 11.47 20.78
C ASP A 252 31.01 10.46 19.89
N VAL A 253 30.37 10.07 18.78
CA VAL A 253 30.94 9.14 17.79
C VAL A 253 31.23 9.90 16.51
N GLU A 254 32.48 9.89 16.05
CA GLU A 254 32.87 10.56 14.80
C GLU A 254 32.26 9.90 13.56
N ILE A 255 31.97 10.71 12.54
CA ILE A 255 31.48 10.23 11.24
C ILE A 255 32.68 9.71 10.43
N GLU A 256 32.75 8.39 10.26
CA GLU A 256 33.76 7.74 9.42
C GLU A 256 33.36 7.86 7.95
N THR A 257 34.17 8.56 7.16
CA THR A 257 33.96 8.65 5.71
C THR A 257 34.70 7.53 5.00
N ILE A 258 33.96 6.67 4.30
CA ILE A 258 34.52 5.57 3.49
C ILE A 258 34.24 5.80 2.01
N GLU A 259 35.09 5.29 1.12
CA GLU A 259 34.92 5.53 -0.31
C GLU A 259 33.67 4.86 -0.89
N VAL A 260 33.36 3.64 -0.43
CA VAL A 260 32.27 2.82 -0.95
C VAL A 260 31.63 2.01 0.19
N LEU A 261 30.33 2.19 0.37
CA LEU A 261 29.54 1.38 1.31
C LEU A 261 29.31 -0.02 0.74
N GLN A 262 29.91 -1.02 1.39
CA GLN A 262 29.79 -2.43 1.01
C GLN A 262 28.41 -2.97 1.37
N ARG A 263 28.01 -4.08 0.72
CA ARG A 263 26.72 -4.73 1.01
C ARG A 263 26.61 -5.22 2.46
N ALA A 264 27.72 -5.64 3.06
CA ALA A 264 27.75 -6.11 4.45
C ALA A 264 27.47 -4.99 5.46
N ASP A 265 27.60 -3.73 5.02
CA ASP A 265 27.40 -2.52 5.83
C ASP A 265 26.05 -1.83 5.52
N GLN A 266 25.31 -2.34 4.52
CA GLN A 266 23.98 -1.83 4.15
C GLN A 266 22.85 -2.36 5.02
#